data_AF-A0A1H5VDP7-F1
#
_entry.id   AF-A0A1H5VDP7-F1
#
_cell.length_a   1.000
_cell.length_b   1.000
_cell.length_c   1.000
_cell.angle_alpha   90.00
_cell.angle_beta   90.00
_cell.angle_gamma   90.00
#
_symmetry.space_group_name_H-M   'P 1'
#
loop_
_entity.id
_entity.type
_entity.pdbx_description
1 polymer ?
#
loop_
_entity_poly.entity_id
_entity_poly.type
_entity_poly.pdbx_seq_one_letter_code
_entity_poly.pdbx_strand_id
1 'polypeptide(L)'
;MGTAAENLTRQLDRLSEVLRGTLTPEKLEELDEWFRLVAPEACRNASRLPFPYNQRILRHFRRMREEERPLPAIAGFLRHGLHDIYDILSDYQSA
;
A
#
# COMPACT_ATOMS: atom_id res chain seq x y z
N MET A 1 -1.49 18.08 10.44
CA MET A 1 -0.85 16.77 10.21
C MET A 1 -1.95 15.73 10.22
N GLY A 2 -2.07 14.90 9.17
CA GLY A 2 -3.09 13.86 9.11
C GLY A 2 -2.75 12.65 9.98
N THR A 3 -3.77 11.87 10.37
CA THR A 3 -3.59 10.63 11.13
C THR A 3 -2.81 9.59 10.32
N ALA A 4 -2.28 8.54 10.98
CA ALA A 4 -1.59 7.46 10.28
C ALA A 4 -2.49 6.78 9.22
N ALA A 5 -3.79 6.62 9.53
CA ALA A 5 -4.77 6.07 8.60
C ALA A 5 -5.01 6.99 7.39
N GLU A 6 -5.15 8.30 7.61
CA GLU A 6 -5.32 9.29 6.53
C GLU A 6 -4.11 9.35 5.60
N ASN A 7 -2.89 9.35 6.18
CA ASN A 7 -1.67 9.36 5.38
C ASN A 7 -1.53 8.07 4.57
N LEU A 8 -1.84 6.91 5.16
CA LEU A 8 -1.86 5.64 4.46
C LEU A 8 -2.89 5.64 3.32
N THR A 9 -4.12 6.10 3.57
CA THR A 9 -5.18 6.19 2.56
C THR A 9 -4.73 7.04 1.38
N ARG A 10 -4.18 8.23 1.63
CA ARG A 10 -3.67 9.12 0.58
C ARG A 10 -2.55 8.49 -0.25
N GLN A 11 -1.65 7.73 0.38
CA GLN A 11 -0.57 7.03 -0.32
C GLN A 11 -1.11 5.93 -1.24
N LEU A 12 -2.16 5.22 -0.81
CA LEU A 12 -2.82 4.19 -1.60
C LEU A 12 -3.67 4.79 -2.72
N ASP A 13 -4.33 5.93 -2.49
CA ASP A 13 -5.12 6.65 -3.51
C ASP A 13 -4.22 7.07 -4.67
N ARG A 14 -3.05 7.65 -4.36
CA ARG A 14 -2.07 8.02 -5.38
C ARG A 14 -1.57 6.80 -6.17
N LEU A 15 -1.36 5.66 -5.50
CA LEU A 15 -1.01 4.41 -6.20
C LEU A 15 -2.16 3.94 -7.10
N SER A 16 -3.40 4.01 -6.62
CA SER A 16 -4.59 3.66 -7.40
C SER A 16 -4.72 4.51 -8.65
N GLU A 17 -4.41 5.81 -8.57
CA GLU A 17 -4.41 6.72 -9.72
C GLU A 17 -3.40 6.30 -10.80
N VAL A 18 -2.18 5.89 -10.41
CA VAL A 18 -1.18 5.37 -11.34
C VAL A 18 -1.69 4.12 -12.06
N LEU A 19 -2.37 3.23 -11.33
CA LEU A 19 -2.92 1.97 -11.84
C LEU A 19 -4.16 2.14 -12.71
N ARG A 20 -4.84 3.29 -12.69
CA ARG A 20 -6.05 3.50 -13.50
C ARG A 20 -5.71 3.61 -14.99
N GLY A 21 -6.52 2.95 -15.83
CA GLY A 21 -6.37 2.98 -17.28
C GLY A 21 -5.24 2.09 -17.78
N THR A 22 -4.65 2.44 -18.93
CA THR A 22 -3.57 1.68 -19.54
C THR A 22 -2.24 1.93 -18.80
N LEU A 23 -1.48 0.87 -18.53
CA LEU A 23 -0.11 0.95 -18.00
C LEU A 23 0.86 1.31 -19.12
N THR A 24 1.37 2.54 -19.10
CA THR A 24 2.45 3.01 -19.99
C THR A 24 3.81 2.81 -19.32
N PRO A 25 4.93 2.86 -20.07
CA PRO A 25 6.27 2.76 -19.48
C PRO A 25 6.50 3.76 -18.33
N GLU A 26 6.03 5.00 -18.47
CA GLU A 26 6.17 6.05 -17.44
C GLU A 26 5.45 5.66 -16.15
N LYS A 27 4.26 5.08 -16.26
CA LYS A 27 3.51 4.58 -15.10
C LYS A 27 4.20 3.39 -14.43
N LEU A 28 4.91 2.56 -15.19
CA LEU A 28 5.69 1.46 -14.62
C LEU A 28 6.88 1.99 -13.81
N GLU A 29 7.51 3.07 -14.27
CA GLU A 29 8.56 3.78 -13.51
C GLU A 29 7.99 4.42 -12.24
N GLU A 30 6.84 5.10 -12.33
CA GLU A 30 6.14 5.65 -11.15
C GLU A 30 5.74 4.56 -10.14
N LEU A 31 5.33 3.37 -10.62
CA LEU A 31 5.05 2.23 -9.75
C LEU A 31 6.31 1.74 -9.04
N ASP A 32 7.42 1.56 -9.74
CA ASP A 32 8.68 1.16 -9.09
C ASP A 32 9.13 2.20 -8.06
N GLU A 33 9.04 3.49 -8.40
CA GLU A 33 9.34 4.59 -7.49
C GLU A 33 8.44 4.56 -6.24
N TRP A 34 7.14 4.33 -6.40
CA TRP A 34 6.21 4.20 -5.28
C TRP A 34 6.62 3.04 -4.36
N PHE A 35 6.93 1.87 -4.91
CA PHE A 35 7.37 0.74 -4.10
C PHE A 35 8.73 0.97 -3.44
N ARG A 36 9.59 1.80 -4.03
CA ARG A 36 10.92 2.13 -3.47
C ARG A 36 10.84 3.16 -2.35
N LEU A 37 10.07 4.23 -2.54
CA LEU A 37 10.10 5.41 -1.70
C LEU A 37 8.88 5.52 -0.78
N VAL A 38 7.70 5.17 -1.28
CA VAL A 38 6.42 5.39 -0.58
C VAL A 38 6.01 4.17 0.24
N ALA A 39 6.19 2.95 -0.28
CA ALA A 39 5.81 1.73 0.42
C ALA A 39 6.44 1.59 1.84
N PRO A 40 7.72 1.97 2.08
CA PRO A 40 8.29 1.96 3.42
C PRO A 40 7.61 2.93 4.39
N GLU A 41 7.16 4.09 3.90
CA GLU A 41 6.40 5.04 4.69
C GLU A 41 4.97 4.55 4.94
N ALA A 42 4.31 3.97 3.93
CA ALA A 42 3.01 3.32 4.07
C ALA A 42 3.06 2.19 5.12
N CYS A 43 4.13 1.39 5.15
CA CYS A 43 4.36 0.39 6.19
C CYS A 43 4.45 1.01 7.60
N ARG A 44 5.19 2.13 7.73
CA ARG A 44 5.33 2.84 9.00
C ARG A 44 3.99 3.40 9.47
N ASN A 45 3.19 3.96 8.57
CA ASN A 45 1.84 4.41 8.88
C ASN A 45 0.95 3.24 9.31
N ALA A 46 0.98 2.11 8.58
CA ALA A 46 0.23 0.90 8.94
C ALA A 46 0.62 0.36 10.34
N SER A 47 1.91 0.40 10.71
CA SER A 47 2.36 -0.07 12.04
C SER A 47 1.85 0.76 13.21
N ARG A 48 1.45 2.01 12.97
CA ARG A 48 0.91 2.93 14.00
C ARG A 48 -0.58 2.73 14.25
N LEU A 49 -1.26 1.96 13.42
CA LEU A 49 -2.66 1.61 13.64
C LEU A 49 -2.80 0.63 14.82
N PRO A 50 -3.94 0.62 15.52
CA PRO A 50 -4.18 -0.33 16.58
C PRO A 50 -4.32 -1.76 16.05
N PHE A 51 -4.06 -2.74 16.93
CA PHE A 51 -4.43 -4.13 16.68
C PHE A 51 -5.96 -4.26 16.59
N PRO A 52 -6.53 -5.09 15.69
CA PRO A 52 -5.86 -5.99 14.75
C PRO A 52 -5.51 -5.38 13.38
N TYR A 53 -5.88 -4.12 13.13
CA TYR A 53 -5.79 -3.48 11.82
C TYR A 53 -4.35 -3.39 11.30
N ASN A 54 -3.39 -3.03 12.16
CA ASN A 54 -1.97 -2.99 11.78
C ASN A 54 -1.46 -4.34 11.26
N GLN A 55 -1.76 -5.45 11.93
CA GLN A 55 -1.33 -6.79 11.57
C GLN A 55 -1.95 -7.23 10.24
N ARG A 56 -3.26 -6.97 10.07
CA ARG A 56 -4.00 -7.26 8.84
C ARG A 56 -3.42 -6.51 7.64
N ILE A 57 -3.01 -5.25 7.80
CA ILE A 57 -2.41 -4.47 6.70
C ILE A 57 -0.96 -4.89 6.44
N LEU A 58 -0.14 -5.02 7.49
CA LEU A 58 1.30 -5.32 7.36
C LEU A 58 1.57 -6.68 6.69
N ARG A 59 0.62 -7.63 6.74
CA ARG A 59 0.75 -8.91 6.03
C ARG A 59 0.90 -8.73 4.51
N HIS A 60 0.28 -7.69 3.93
CA HIS A 60 0.35 -7.37 2.50
C HIS A 60 1.68 -6.71 2.12
N PHE A 61 2.32 -6.03 3.06
CA PHE A 61 3.63 -5.41 2.85
C PHE A 61 4.81 -6.33 3.12
N ARG A 62 4.60 -7.50 3.76
CA ARG A 62 5.68 -8.36 4.27
C ARG A 62 6.75 -8.69 3.24
N ARG A 63 6.37 -9.08 2.03
CA ARG A 63 7.30 -9.43 0.93
C ARG A 63 7.89 -8.22 0.21
N MET A 64 7.28 -7.04 0.35
CA MET A 64 7.77 -5.80 -0.25
C MET A 64 8.87 -5.14 0.58
N ARG A 65 9.14 -5.67 1.78
CA ARG A 65 10.24 -5.26 2.67
C ARG A 65 11.57 -5.97 2.37
N GLU A 66 11.57 -6.96 1.49
CA GLU A 66 12.77 -7.69 1.06
C GLU A 66 13.53 -6.86 0.02
N GLU A 67 14.86 -6.81 0.09
CA GLU A 67 15.70 -5.94 -0.77
C GLU A 67 15.48 -6.19 -2.27
N GLU A 68 15.24 -7.44 -2.65
CA GLU A 68 15.03 -7.85 -4.04
C GLU A 68 13.63 -7.51 -4.58
N ARG A 69 12.66 -7.14 -3.71
CA ARG A 69 11.26 -6.82 -4.06
C ARG A 69 10.74 -7.67 -5.23
N PRO A 70 10.55 -8.98 -5.03
CA PRO A 70 10.26 -9.89 -6.14
C PRO A 70 9.00 -9.45 -6.89
N LEU A 71 9.07 -9.38 -8.23
CA LEU A 71 7.92 -9.02 -9.09
C LEU A 71 6.62 -9.75 -8.72
N PRO A 72 6.62 -11.06 -8.35
CA PRO A 72 5.42 -11.74 -7.85
C PRO A 72 4.79 -11.11 -6.61
N ALA A 73 5.58 -10.55 -5.69
CA ALA A 73 5.08 -9.88 -4.51
C ALA A 73 4.39 -8.54 -4.85
N ILE A 74 5.01 -7.75 -5.74
CA ILE A 74 4.43 -6.51 -6.26
C ILE A 74 3.11 -6.82 -6.97
N ALA A 75 3.11 -7.80 -7.89
CA ALA A 75 1.91 -8.21 -8.60
C ALA A 75 0.80 -8.70 -7.65
N GLY A 76 1.14 -9.49 -6.62
CA GLY A 76 0.18 -9.93 -5.60
C GLY A 76 -0.42 -8.78 -4.79
N PHE A 77 0.41 -7.80 -4.42
CA PHE A 77 -0.05 -6.59 -3.74
C PHE A 77 -1.00 -5.78 -4.62
N LEU A 78 -0.64 -5.55 -5.88
CA LEU A 78 -1.47 -4.80 -6.83
C LEU A 78 -2.81 -5.50 -7.12
N ARG A 79 -2.81 -6.83 -7.21
CA ARG A 79 -4.00 -7.62 -7.55
C ARG A 79 -5.00 -7.75 -6.41
N HIS A 80 -4.52 -7.94 -5.17
CA HIS A 80 -5.37 -8.25 -4.03
C HIS A 80 -5.08 -7.37 -2.81
N GLY A 81 -3.81 -7.09 -2.53
CA GLY A 81 -3.41 -6.34 -1.35
C GLY A 81 -4.00 -4.93 -1.27
N LEU A 82 -4.06 -4.21 -2.39
CA LEU A 82 -4.59 -2.84 -2.41
C LEU A 82 -6.07 -2.81 -1.98
N HIS A 83 -6.90 -3.68 -2.55
CA HIS A 83 -8.33 -3.76 -2.23
C HIS A 83 -8.56 -4.20 -0.78
N ASP A 84 -7.88 -5.26 -0.33
CA ASP A 84 -8.00 -5.75 1.04
C ASP A 84 -7.63 -4.66 2.07
N ILE A 85 -6.61 -3.84 1.78
CA ILE A 85 -6.20 -2.75 2.68
C ILE A 85 -7.27 -1.66 2.75
N TYR A 86 -7.92 -1.32 1.64
CA TYR A 86 -9.06 -0.38 1.67
C TYR A 86 -10.20 -0.90 2.52
N ASP A 87 -10.54 -2.19 2.42
CA ASP A 87 -11.59 -2.79 3.26
C ASP A 87 -11.22 -2.74 4.74
N ILE A 88 -9.96 -3.03 5.08
CA ILE A 88 -9.46 -2.95 6.46
C ILE A 88 -9.51 -1.50 6.99
N LEU A 89 -9.17 -0.52 6.15
CA LEU A 89 -9.23 0.89 6.52
C LEU A 89 -10.67 1.39 6.68
N SER A 90 -11.60 0.93 5.85
CA SER A 90 -13.02 1.25 5.97
C SER A 90 -13.62 0.68 7.25
N ASP A 91 -13.28 -0.57 7.60
CA ASP A 91 -13.63 -1.22 8.86
C ASP A 91 -13.09 -0.41 10.06
N TYR A 92 -11.81 -0.02 10.02
CA TYR A 92 -11.19 0.82 11.05
C TYR A 92 -11.88 2.18 11.23
N GLN A 93 -12.30 2.83 10.15
CA GLN A 93 -12.95 4.15 10.21
C GLN A 93 -14.40 4.08 10.69
N SER A 94 -15.02 2.91 10.62
CA SER A 94 -16.43 2.70 11.01
C SER A 94 -16.58 2.18 12.44
N ALA A 95 -15.49 1.79 13.09
CA ALA A 95 -15.43 1.28 14.46
C ALA A 95 -15.21 2.39 15.49
#